data_AF-A0A382GNI6-F1
#
_entry.id   AF-A0A382GNI6-F1
#
_cell.length_a   1.000
_cell.length_b   1.000
_cell.length_c   1.000
_cell.angle_alpha   90.00
_cell.angle_beta   90.00
_cell.angle_gamma   90.00
#
_symmetry.space_group_name_H-M   'P 1'
#
loop_
_entity.id
_entity.type
_entity.pdbx_description
1 polymer ?
#
loop_
_entity_poly.entity_id
_entity_poly.type
_entity_poly.pdbx_seq_one_letter_code
_entity_poly.pdbx_strand_id
1 'polypeptide(L)'
;MLKKEFAKLLNAQILVMDGAMGTQIQSKKLLEEDFRGELFKKYNKDLKGNYDLLNLTQPEIIKEIHKSFLDKGCDFIQTNTFNSSSISQKDYGLQEKAYELNLTGAKIAKEAVSEANSNAWVIGSIGPTNTTASISPDVTDPSKRNILFDELVISYRECIDGLMEGGVDFLMFETIFDTLNAKAGI
;
A
#
# COMPACT_ATOMS: atom_id res chain seq x y z
N MET A 1 -8.80 7.09 -21.48
CA MET A 1 -10.09 7.75 -21.18
C MET A 1 -10.02 8.44 -19.82
N LEU A 2 -9.65 7.69 -18.77
CA LEU A 2 -9.41 8.17 -17.40
C LEU A 2 -8.62 9.49 -17.29
N LYS A 3 -7.44 9.60 -17.91
CA LYS A 3 -6.61 10.83 -17.85
C LYS A 3 -7.33 12.11 -18.30
N LYS A 4 -8.19 12.03 -19.32
CA LYS A 4 -8.94 13.22 -19.81
C LYS A 4 -10.06 13.60 -18.85
N GLU A 5 -10.74 12.61 -18.28
CA GLU A 5 -11.79 12.80 -17.30
C GLU A 5 -11.26 13.38 -15.99
N PHE A 6 -10.16 12.82 -15.48
CA PHE A 6 -9.45 13.34 -14.32
C PHE A 6 -9.00 14.79 -14.52
N ALA A 7 -8.36 15.11 -15.64
CA ALA A 7 -7.94 16.47 -15.94
C ALA A 7 -9.13 17.45 -16.06
N LYS A 8 -10.27 16.99 -16.59
CA LYS A 8 -11.49 17.81 -16.63
C LYS A 8 -12.02 18.10 -15.22
N LEU A 9 -12.08 17.09 -14.36
CA LEU A 9 -12.58 17.23 -12.99
C LEU A 9 -11.67 18.11 -12.13
N LEU A 10 -10.34 17.96 -12.25
CA LEU A 10 -9.38 18.84 -11.59
C LEU A 10 -9.52 20.33 -11.95
N ASN A 11 -9.95 20.64 -13.18
CA ASN A 11 -10.20 22.02 -13.60
C ASN A 11 -11.56 22.55 -13.13
N ALA A 12 -12.48 21.67 -12.74
CA ALA A 12 -13.85 22.04 -12.39
C ALA A 12 -14.07 22.14 -10.88
N GLN A 13 -13.35 21.34 -10.07
CA GLN A 13 -13.55 21.27 -8.64
C GLN A 13 -12.30 20.77 -7.88
N ILE A 14 -12.31 21.00 -6.58
CA ILE A 14 -11.36 20.38 -5.65
C ILE A 14 -11.77 18.92 -5.47
N LEU A 15 -10.82 18.00 -5.62
CA LEU A 15 -11.03 16.59 -5.37
C LEU A 15 -10.44 16.20 -4.01
N VAL A 16 -11.11 15.30 -3.31
CA VAL A 16 -10.81 14.89 -1.94
C VAL A 16 -10.29 13.46 -1.91
N MET A 17 -9.11 13.27 -1.34
CA MET A 17 -8.55 11.96 -1.03
C MET A 17 -9.00 11.51 0.37
N ASP A 18 -8.98 10.21 0.62
CA ASP A 18 -9.27 9.64 1.93
C ASP A 18 -8.22 10.00 2.99
N GLY A 19 -8.46 9.52 4.21
CA GLY A 19 -7.60 9.77 5.36
C GLY A 19 -6.68 8.60 5.69
N ALA A 20 -6.01 8.68 6.83
CA ALA A 20 -5.01 7.70 7.24
C ALA A 20 -5.63 6.31 7.56
N MET A 21 -5.35 5.33 6.67
CA MET A 21 -5.66 3.91 6.87
C MET A 21 -5.09 3.37 8.20
N GLY A 22 -3.81 3.62 8.46
CA GLY A 22 -3.14 3.14 9.68
C GLY A 22 -3.81 3.62 10.98
N THR A 23 -4.28 4.87 11.02
CA THR A 23 -5.01 5.40 12.20
C THR A 23 -6.35 4.70 12.39
N GLN A 24 -7.07 4.40 11.29
CA GLN A 24 -8.33 3.66 11.36
C GLN A 24 -8.09 2.22 11.85
N ILE A 25 -7.05 1.54 11.36
CA ILE A 25 -6.67 0.19 11.83
C ILE A 25 -6.30 0.22 13.32
N GLN A 26 -5.49 1.19 13.77
CA GLN A 26 -5.11 1.32 15.17
C GLN A 26 -6.33 1.47 16.09
N SER A 27 -7.37 2.20 15.65
CA SER A 27 -8.59 2.39 16.43
C SER A 27 -9.36 1.08 16.71
N LYS A 28 -9.19 0.06 15.85
CA LYS A 28 -9.80 -1.26 16.00
C LYS A 28 -9.11 -2.13 17.08
N LYS A 29 -7.94 -1.71 17.59
CA LYS A 29 -7.19 -2.37 18.69
C LYS A 29 -6.90 -3.87 18.45
N LEU A 30 -6.61 -4.22 17.19
CA LEU A 30 -6.33 -5.59 16.78
C LEU A 30 -5.14 -6.20 17.55
N LEU A 31 -5.26 -7.49 17.84
CA LEU A 31 -4.29 -8.33 18.53
C LEU A 31 -3.48 -9.16 17.53
N GLU A 32 -2.38 -9.74 17.99
CA GLU A 32 -1.51 -10.60 17.17
C GLU A 32 -2.28 -11.70 16.42
N GLU A 33 -3.29 -12.29 17.07
CA GLU A 33 -4.15 -13.32 16.50
C GLU A 33 -4.94 -12.81 15.27
N ASP A 34 -5.37 -11.54 15.31
CA ASP A 34 -6.09 -10.92 14.18
C ASP A 34 -5.17 -10.72 12.98
N PHE A 35 -3.91 -10.31 13.22
CA PHE A 35 -2.90 -10.17 12.17
C PHE A 35 -2.54 -11.50 11.53
N ARG A 36 -2.48 -12.58 12.34
CA ARG A 36 -2.21 -13.93 11.84
C ARG A 36 -3.37 -14.48 11.02
N GLY A 37 -4.61 -14.23 11.48
CA GLY A 37 -5.79 -14.93 10.99
C GLY A 37 -5.59 -16.45 10.99
N GLU A 38 -6.32 -17.16 10.14
CA GLU A 38 -6.11 -18.59 9.97
C GLU A 38 -4.88 -18.91 9.10
N LEU A 39 -4.51 -18.01 8.18
CA LEU A 39 -3.41 -18.21 7.22
C LEU A 39 -2.03 -18.31 7.88
N PHE A 40 -1.80 -17.55 8.96
CA PHE A 40 -0.48 -17.45 9.62
C PHE A 40 -0.50 -17.90 11.09
N LYS A 41 -1.47 -18.72 11.46
CA LYS A 41 -1.67 -19.21 12.84
C LYS A 41 -0.44 -19.88 13.45
N LYS A 42 0.35 -20.59 12.64
CA LYS A 42 1.59 -21.29 13.07
C LYS A 42 2.87 -20.57 12.65
N TYR A 43 2.78 -19.34 12.17
CA TYR A 43 3.94 -18.59 11.69
C TYR A 43 4.89 -18.25 12.85
N ASN A 44 6.19 -18.30 12.63
CA ASN A 44 7.19 -18.30 13.72
C ASN A 44 7.71 -16.90 14.10
N LYS A 45 7.20 -15.84 13.47
CA LYS A 45 7.50 -14.44 13.80
C LYS A 45 6.23 -13.70 14.19
N ASP A 46 6.39 -12.62 14.94
CA ASP A 46 5.30 -11.69 15.25
C ASP A 46 4.87 -10.94 13.99
N LEU A 47 3.56 -10.77 13.80
CA LEU A 47 2.96 -10.14 12.62
C LEU A 47 2.22 -8.84 12.96
N LYS A 48 1.94 -8.58 14.24
CA LYS A 48 1.32 -7.35 14.69
C LYS A 48 2.14 -6.14 14.26
N GLY A 49 1.43 -5.18 13.67
CA GLY A 49 2.02 -3.97 13.09
C GLY A 49 2.20 -4.04 11.57
N ASN A 50 2.11 -5.23 10.96
CA ASN A 50 2.05 -5.36 9.51
C ASN A 50 0.62 -5.09 9.01
N TYR A 51 0.23 -3.82 8.91
CA TYR A 51 -1.14 -3.43 8.53
C TYR A 51 -1.53 -3.92 7.13
N ASP A 52 -0.60 -3.95 6.20
CA ASP A 52 -0.80 -4.47 4.84
C ASP A 52 -1.24 -5.94 4.85
N LEU A 53 -0.75 -6.75 5.80
CA LEU A 53 -1.13 -8.16 5.94
C LEU A 53 -2.64 -8.36 6.17
N LEU A 54 -3.30 -7.37 6.76
CA LEU A 54 -4.74 -7.40 7.01
C LEU A 54 -5.55 -7.46 5.71
N ASN A 55 -4.97 -7.15 4.55
CA ASN A 55 -5.60 -7.43 3.26
C ASN A 55 -5.89 -8.93 3.09
N LEU A 56 -5.03 -9.81 3.61
CA LEU A 56 -5.19 -11.25 3.50
C LEU A 56 -5.94 -11.85 4.69
N THR A 57 -5.72 -11.30 5.89
CA THR A 57 -6.21 -11.92 7.14
C THR A 57 -7.48 -11.29 7.68
N GLN A 58 -7.75 -10.02 7.37
CA GLN A 58 -8.92 -9.27 7.82
C GLN A 58 -9.52 -8.38 6.70
N PRO A 59 -9.82 -8.94 5.51
CA PRO A 59 -10.25 -8.15 4.35
C PRO A 59 -11.51 -7.32 4.62
N GLU A 60 -12.45 -7.83 5.40
CA GLU A 60 -13.70 -7.13 5.74
C GLU A 60 -13.44 -5.88 6.59
N ILE A 61 -12.45 -5.90 7.49
CA ILE A 61 -12.09 -4.71 8.29
C ILE A 61 -11.53 -3.62 7.38
N ILE A 62 -10.66 -4.00 6.43
CA ILE A 62 -10.08 -3.05 5.47
C ILE A 62 -11.18 -2.47 4.55
N LYS A 63 -12.09 -3.32 4.07
CA LYS A 63 -13.25 -2.90 3.27
C LYS A 63 -14.16 -1.91 4.04
N GLU A 64 -14.44 -2.19 5.31
CA GLU A 64 -15.22 -1.31 6.19
C GLU A 64 -14.56 0.08 6.32
N ILE A 65 -13.23 0.11 6.47
CA ILE A 65 -12.48 1.37 6.56
C ILE A 65 -12.61 2.18 5.26
N HIS A 66 -12.44 1.56 4.09
CA HIS A 66 -12.65 2.25 2.81
C HIS A 66 -14.08 2.82 2.70
N LYS A 67 -15.09 2.00 3.02
CA LYS A 67 -16.49 2.46 3.02
C LYS A 67 -16.72 3.66 3.91
N SER A 68 -16.10 3.69 5.09
CA SER A 68 -16.21 4.84 6.02
C SER A 68 -15.68 6.16 5.45
N PHE A 69 -14.76 6.11 4.48
CA PHE A 69 -14.30 7.28 3.73
C PHE A 69 -15.20 7.59 2.53
N LEU A 70 -15.64 6.56 1.80
CA LEU A 70 -16.58 6.71 0.69
C LEU A 70 -17.91 7.33 1.14
N ASP A 71 -18.43 6.95 2.31
CA ASP A 71 -19.64 7.51 2.93
C ASP A 71 -19.52 9.01 3.23
N LYS A 72 -18.29 9.53 3.31
CA LYS A 72 -18.00 10.97 3.51
C LYS A 72 -17.80 11.72 2.18
N GLY A 73 -17.93 11.02 1.04
CA GLY A 73 -17.84 11.61 -0.29
C GLY A 73 -16.41 11.85 -0.79
N CYS A 74 -15.44 11.05 -0.38
CA CYS A 74 -14.09 11.09 -0.96
C CYS A 74 -14.13 10.73 -2.45
N ASP A 75 -13.41 11.48 -3.29
CA ASP A 75 -13.23 11.21 -4.72
C ASP A 75 -12.15 10.14 -4.97
N PHE A 76 -11.24 9.95 -4.01
CA PHE A 76 -10.20 8.93 -4.06
C PHE A 76 -10.14 8.14 -2.77
N ILE A 77 -9.86 6.85 -2.88
CA ILE A 77 -9.38 6.03 -1.76
C ILE A 77 -8.03 5.40 -2.10
N GLN A 78 -7.14 5.32 -1.12
CA GLN A 78 -5.83 4.67 -1.27
C GLN A 78 -5.93 3.20 -0.85
N THR A 79 -5.29 2.29 -1.58
CA THR A 79 -5.16 0.89 -1.17
C THR A 79 -4.35 0.76 0.13
N ASN A 80 -4.64 -0.25 0.95
CA ASN A 80 -3.84 -0.59 2.14
C ASN A 80 -2.55 -1.33 1.74
N THR A 81 -1.66 -0.67 0.98
CA THR A 81 -0.49 -1.32 0.36
C THR A 81 0.83 -0.57 0.55
N PHE A 82 0.87 0.36 1.49
CA PHE A 82 2.02 1.23 1.75
C PHE A 82 3.32 0.45 2.00
N ASN A 83 3.28 -0.66 2.75
CA ASN A 83 4.43 -1.52 3.04
C ASN A 83 4.37 -2.88 2.32
N SER A 84 3.58 -3.00 1.26
CA SER A 84 3.41 -4.26 0.52
C SER A 84 4.58 -4.57 -0.44
N SER A 85 5.77 -4.02 -0.19
CA SER A 85 6.99 -4.33 -0.94
C SER A 85 7.72 -5.52 -0.33
N SER A 86 8.37 -6.34 -1.16
CA SER A 86 9.19 -7.46 -0.68
C SER A 86 10.31 -6.99 0.27
N ILE A 87 10.81 -5.76 0.10
CA ILE A 87 11.78 -5.14 1.01
C ILE A 87 11.18 -4.88 2.39
N SER A 88 10.03 -4.19 2.47
CA SER A 88 9.36 -3.92 3.76
C SER A 88 8.89 -5.21 4.44
N GLN A 89 8.37 -6.17 3.66
CA GLN A 89 7.86 -7.43 4.19
C GLN A 89 8.97 -8.36 4.73
N LYS A 90 10.25 -8.06 4.46
CA LYS A 90 11.40 -8.78 5.02
C LYS A 90 11.45 -8.73 6.55
N ASP A 91 11.00 -7.64 7.16
CA ASP A 91 10.94 -7.51 8.62
C ASP A 91 10.03 -8.59 9.24
N TYR A 92 8.99 -8.97 8.51
CA TYR A 92 8.03 -10.02 8.89
C TYR A 92 8.35 -11.40 8.26
N GLY A 93 9.35 -11.50 7.39
CA GLY A 93 9.67 -12.73 6.64
C GLY A 93 8.65 -13.07 5.53
N LEU A 94 7.88 -12.10 5.06
CA LEU A 94 6.79 -12.29 4.10
C LEU A 94 7.09 -11.70 2.72
N GLN A 95 8.36 -11.67 2.31
CA GLN A 95 8.77 -11.06 1.03
C GLN A 95 7.97 -11.60 -0.16
N GLU A 96 7.76 -12.91 -0.21
CA GLU A 96 7.00 -13.62 -1.25
C GLU A 96 5.50 -13.24 -1.30
N LYS A 97 5.00 -12.50 -0.31
CA LYS A 97 3.61 -12.03 -0.26
C LYS A 97 3.41 -10.64 -0.88
N ALA A 98 4.47 -9.94 -1.28
CA ALA A 98 4.39 -8.58 -1.81
C ALA A 98 3.36 -8.44 -2.94
N TYR A 99 3.44 -9.29 -3.96
CA TYR A 99 2.50 -9.31 -5.07
C TYR A 99 1.05 -9.55 -4.60
N GLU A 100 0.84 -10.59 -3.79
CA GLU A 100 -0.50 -11.00 -3.30
C GLU A 100 -1.15 -9.92 -2.42
N LEU A 101 -0.35 -9.25 -1.59
CA LEU A 101 -0.80 -8.14 -0.74
C LEU A 101 -1.30 -6.96 -1.57
N ASN A 102 -0.56 -6.60 -2.63
CA ASN A 102 -0.94 -5.51 -3.54
C ASN A 102 -2.19 -5.86 -4.35
N LEU A 103 -2.24 -7.06 -4.93
CA LEU A 103 -3.38 -7.55 -5.68
C LEU A 103 -4.65 -7.57 -4.82
N THR A 104 -4.55 -8.10 -3.60
CA THR A 104 -5.70 -8.22 -2.70
C THR A 104 -6.13 -6.87 -2.16
N GLY A 105 -5.19 -6.01 -1.77
CA GLY A 105 -5.48 -4.64 -1.33
C GLY A 105 -6.20 -3.81 -2.39
N ALA A 106 -5.78 -3.92 -3.65
CA ALA A 106 -6.46 -3.30 -4.78
C ALA A 106 -7.88 -3.84 -5.00
N LYS A 107 -8.06 -5.17 -4.97
CA LYS A 107 -9.38 -5.80 -5.11
C LYS A 107 -10.35 -5.37 -4.01
N ILE A 108 -9.89 -5.33 -2.75
CA ILE A 108 -10.72 -4.89 -1.61
C ILE A 108 -11.19 -3.43 -1.81
N ALA A 109 -10.30 -2.53 -2.24
CA ALA A 109 -10.67 -1.15 -2.49
C ALA A 109 -11.67 -1.01 -3.65
N LYS A 110 -11.49 -1.75 -4.76
CA LYS A 110 -12.44 -1.75 -5.89
C LYS A 110 -13.80 -2.34 -5.49
N GLU A 111 -13.80 -3.39 -4.69
CA GLU A 111 -15.02 -3.97 -4.12
C GLU A 111 -15.74 -2.97 -3.21
N ALA A 112 -15.02 -2.24 -2.35
CA ALA A 112 -15.59 -1.20 -1.50
C ALA A 112 -16.29 -0.10 -2.32
N VAL A 113 -15.65 0.37 -3.40
CA VAL A 113 -16.23 1.36 -4.33
C VAL A 113 -17.50 0.81 -4.98
N SER A 114 -17.46 -0.43 -5.47
CA SER A 114 -18.60 -1.09 -6.11
C SER A 114 -19.77 -1.26 -5.14
N GLU A 115 -19.53 -1.76 -3.92
CA GLU A 115 -20.58 -2.00 -2.93
C GLU A 115 -21.19 -0.69 -2.39
N ALA A 116 -20.39 0.38 -2.32
CA ALA A 116 -20.87 1.72 -1.95
C ALA A 116 -21.60 2.44 -3.09
N ASN A 117 -21.64 1.87 -4.31
CA ASN A 117 -22.08 2.55 -5.53
C ASN A 117 -21.41 3.93 -5.72
N SER A 118 -20.13 4.03 -5.34
CA SER A 118 -19.36 5.26 -5.43
C SER A 118 -18.70 5.40 -6.80
N ASN A 119 -18.48 6.64 -7.23
CA ASN A 119 -17.68 6.96 -8.41
C ASN A 119 -16.22 7.28 -8.04
N ALA A 120 -15.80 7.03 -6.80
CA ALA A 120 -14.45 7.27 -6.35
C ALA A 120 -13.44 6.41 -7.13
N TRP A 121 -12.27 6.98 -7.40
CA TRP A 121 -11.15 6.25 -7.98
C TRP A 121 -10.30 5.60 -6.90
N VAL A 122 -9.72 4.45 -7.23
CA VAL A 122 -8.78 3.74 -6.37
C VAL A 122 -7.35 4.09 -6.76
N ILE A 123 -6.58 4.55 -5.77
CA ILE A 123 -5.16 4.83 -5.89
C ILE A 123 -4.39 3.65 -5.29
N GLY A 124 -3.56 3.01 -6.10
CA GLY A 124 -2.54 2.08 -5.64
C GLY A 124 -1.45 2.81 -4.87
N SER A 125 -1.46 2.69 -3.55
CA SER A 125 -0.47 3.24 -2.63
C SER A 125 0.85 2.47 -2.74
N ILE A 126 1.93 3.18 -3.01
CA ILE A 126 3.29 2.63 -3.04
C ILE A 126 4.16 3.45 -2.09
N GLY A 127 4.53 2.86 -0.96
CA GLY A 127 5.38 3.51 0.03
C GLY A 127 6.87 3.51 -0.35
N PRO A 128 7.70 4.21 0.43
CA PRO A 128 9.11 4.42 0.14
C PRO A 128 10.04 3.25 0.54
N THR A 129 9.48 2.12 1.00
CA THR A 129 10.18 1.03 1.73
C THR A 129 10.71 1.45 3.11
N ASN A 130 11.37 0.53 3.83
CA ASN A 130 12.01 0.78 5.13
C ASN A 130 13.53 1.08 5.04
N THR A 131 14.09 1.24 3.82
CA THR A 131 15.52 1.44 3.61
C THR A 131 15.82 2.63 2.68
N THR A 132 17.06 3.12 2.71
CA THR A 132 17.55 4.20 1.83
C THR A 132 18.58 3.64 0.85
N ALA A 133 18.53 4.10 -0.40
CA ALA A 133 19.54 3.78 -1.42
C ALA A 133 20.53 4.93 -1.64
N SER A 134 20.17 6.16 -1.28
CA SER A 134 21.03 7.34 -1.44
C SER A 134 21.89 7.62 -0.21
N ILE A 135 21.48 7.16 0.97
CA ILE A 135 22.13 7.43 2.26
C ILE A 135 22.85 6.18 2.75
N SER A 136 24.11 6.34 3.18
CA SER A 136 24.84 5.24 3.83
C SER A 136 24.27 4.97 5.22
N PRO A 137 24.10 3.70 5.62
CA PRO A 137 23.77 3.35 7.01
C PRO A 137 24.93 3.60 7.99
N ASP A 138 26.13 3.85 7.49
CA ASP A 138 27.36 3.94 8.27
C ASP A 138 28.03 5.30 8.05
N VAL A 139 28.06 6.11 9.12
CA VAL A 139 28.67 7.45 9.10
C VAL A 139 30.19 7.40 8.84
N THR A 140 30.83 6.25 9.06
CA THR A 140 32.27 6.06 8.83
C THR A 140 32.60 5.54 7.44
N ASP A 141 31.62 5.00 6.72
CA ASP A 141 31.75 4.54 5.34
C ASP A 141 30.65 5.13 4.46
N PRO A 142 30.89 6.29 3.81
CA PRO A 142 29.91 6.93 2.94
C PRO A 142 29.61 6.15 1.65
N SER A 143 30.40 5.12 1.32
CA SER A 143 30.21 4.30 0.12
C SER A 143 29.24 3.13 0.34
N LYS A 144 29.05 2.70 1.59
CA LYS A 144 28.18 1.58 1.95
C LYS A 144 26.71 1.86 1.62
N ARG A 145 25.98 0.82 1.20
CA ARG A 145 24.54 0.88 0.94
C ARG A 145 23.84 -0.35 1.54
N ASN A 146 22.63 -0.14 2.05
CA ASN A 146 21.78 -1.23 2.56
C ASN A 146 21.10 -2.02 1.44
N ILE A 147 20.93 -1.39 0.27
CA ILE A 147 20.21 -1.96 -0.86
C ILE A 147 20.78 -1.42 -2.17
N LEU A 148 20.71 -2.23 -3.22
CA LEU A 148 21.06 -1.84 -4.58
C LEU A 148 19.85 -1.32 -5.35
N PHE A 149 20.10 -0.51 -6.37
CA PHE A 149 19.04 0.06 -7.21
C PHE A 149 18.18 -1.03 -7.88
N ASP A 150 18.80 -2.07 -8.42
CA ASP A 150 18.09 -3.16 -9.10
C ASP A 150 17.20 -3.97 -8.15
N GLU A 151 17.57 -4.08 -6.87
CA GLU A 151 16.73 -4.73 -5.85
C GLU A 151 15.45 -3.92 -5.58
N LEU A 152 15.56 -2.59 -5.57
CA LEU A 152 14.39 -1.71 -5.48
C LEU A 152 13.51 -1.82 -6.72
N VAL A 153 14.10 -1.86 -7.93
CA VAL A 153 13.35 -2.02 -9.19
C VAL A 153 12.53 -3.32 -9.16
N ILE A 154 13.15 -4.43 -8.74
CA ILE A 154 12.45 -5.73 -8.62
C ILE A 154 11.29 -5.62 -7.63
N SER A 155 11.55 -5.09 -6.43
CA SER A 155 10.53 -4.98 -5.38
C SER A 155 9.36 -4.07 -5.77
N TYR A 156 9.64 -2.92 -6.39
CA TYR A 156 8.58 -2.03 -6.87
C TYR A 156 7.78 -2.63 -8.01
N ARG A 157 8.41 -3.40 -8.90
CA ARG A 157 7.72 -4.11 -9.97
C ARG A 157 6.69 -5.10 -9.42
N GLU A 158 7.03 -5.87 -8.39
CA GLU A 158 6.08 -6.78 -7.73
C GLU A 158 4.85 -6.04 -7.20
N CYS A 159 5.06 -4.85 -6.60
CA CYS A 159 3.96 -4.01 -6.14
C CYS A 159 3.08 -3.52 -7.29
N ILE A 160 3.70 -2.94 -8.31
CA ILE A 160 3.02 -2.36 -9.46
C ILE A 160 2.23 -3.42 -10.22
N ASP A 161 2.84 -4.58 -10.49
CA ASP A 161 2.18 -5.67 -11.20
C ASP A 161 0.93 -6.14 -10.42
N GLY A 162 1.02 -6.29 -9.10
CA GLY A 162 -0.12 -6.65 -8.25
C GLY A 162 -1.22 -5.58 -8.23
N LEU A 163 -0.86 -4.30 -8.08
CA LEU A 163 -1.82 -3.19 -8.08
C LEU A 163 -2.52 -3.05 -9.43
N MET A 164 -1.78 -3.17 -10.54
CA MET A 164 -2.31 -3.09 -11.89
C MET A 164 -3.27 -4.24 -12.18
N GLU A 165 -2.91 -5.48 -11.84
CA GLU A 165 -3.81 -6.63 -12.00
C GLU A 165 -5.04 -6.50 -11.09
N GLY A 166 -4.90 -5.90 -9.90
CA GLY A 166 -6.00 -5.60 -9.00
C GLY A 166 -6.95 -4.49 -9.50
N GLY A 167 -6.60 -3.79 -10.58
CA GLY A 167 -7.49 -2.85 -11.25
C GLY A 167 -7.57 -1.47 -10.61
N VAL A 168 -6.48 -0.99 -9.98
CA VAL A 168 -6.40 0.40 -9.51
C VAL A 168 -6.49 1.38 -10.68
N ASP A 169 -7.02 2.57 -10.42
CA ASP A 169 -7.18 3.62 -11.43
C ASP A 169 -5.89 4.46 -11.57
N PHE A 170 -5.17 4.65 -10.46
CA PHE A 170 -3.91 5.39 -10.42
C PHE A 170 -2.87 4.65 -9.57
N LEU A 171 -1.60 4.92 -9.82
CA LEU A 171 -0.49 4.52 -8.94
C LEU A 171 0.11 5.79 -8.32
N MET A 172 0.39 5.73 -7.02
CA MET A 172 0.98 6.86 -6.31
C MET A 172 2.16 6.40 -5.44
N PHE A 173 3.35 6.85 -5.83
CA PHE A 173 4.51 6.85 -4.94
C PHE A 173 4.32 7.96 -3.91
N GLU A 174 4.22 7.60 -2.64
CA GLU A 174 3.95 8.52 -1.55
C GLU A 174 5.02 8.48 -0.46
N THR A 175 5.07 9.52 0.37
CA THR A 175 6.03 9.64 1.48
C THR A 175 7.48 9.41 1.04
N ILE A 176 7.86 9.96 -0.12
CA ILE A 176 9.20 9.82 -0.70
C ILE A 176 10.24 10.51 0.20
N PHE A 177 10.91 9.75 1.06
CA PHE A 177 12.05 10.24 1.85
C PHE A 177 13.40 10.10 1.12
N ASP A 178 13.49 9.20 0.14
CA ASP A 178 14.66 8.96 -0.70
C ASP A 178 14.27 9.01 -2.18
N THR A 179 14.80 10.00 -2.91
CA THR A 179 14.50 10.17 -4.33
C THR A 179 15.08 9.08 -5.22
N LEU A 180 16.13 8.37 -4.79
CA LEU A 180 16.68 7.24 -5.54
C LEU A 180 15.76 6.04 -5.46
N ASN A 181 15.08 5.83 -4.32
CA ASN A 181 14.03 4.81 -4.20
C ASN A 181 12.89 5.13 -5.18
N ALA A 182 12.38 6.36 -5.18
CA ALA A 182 11.30 6.75 -6.10
C ALA A 182 11.70 6.58 -7.57
N LYS A 183 12.94 6.91 -7.94
CA LYS A 183 13.47 6.68 -9.29
C LYS A 183 13.52 5.20 -9.68
N ALA A 184 13.70 4.29 -8.73
CA ALA A 184 13.70 2.85 -9.03
C ALA A 184 12.30 2.34 -9.39
N GLY A 185 11.24 3.04 -8.96
CA GLY A 185 9.86 2.65 -9.24
C GLY A 185 9.21 3.32 -10.45
N ILE A 186 9.84 4.35 -11.05
CA ILE A 186 9.34 5.12 -12.21
C ILE A 186 10.01 4.64 -13.50
#